data_AF-V4RII7-F1
#
_entry.id   AF-V4RII7-F1
#
_cell.length_a   1.000
_cell.length_b   1.000
_cell.length_c   1.000
_cell.angle_alpha   90.00
_cell.angle_beta   90.00
_cell.angle_gamma   90.00
#
_symmetry.space_group_name_H-M   'P 1'
#
loop_
_entity.id
_entity.type
_entity.pdbx_description
1 polymer ?
#
loop_
_entity_poly.entity_id
_entity_poly.type
_entity_poly.pdbx_seq_one_letter_code
_entity_poly.pdbx_strand_id
1 'polypeptide(L)'
;MQRELGTGTVTGNLVGKHDDILRLHGGLHPIICGHLIFEGSGLDPRYSYFTNIREPVERAVSWLHFIVNNHRPDELTPGLWEQAEVFLRTGDELGEMIPYHLNNHYVNHFSSISSTAQMTDESKLELALQNIQQYDVIGDFGDLPQFTRNISNFLKIPVATKLEHTNITSFRPEITQISTNLRERLFELNNLDLQFYQKLKSVNFHANSKRKVENIVERKWEVYNEPHLPTEKPKTIQVVAVKLKPESYVLDSREILDFSLSFSTELSIEKIDLIISIYDEEGRLAFESSSDLSSSSPTNLCPGVYETHFYLVPDLPEGEYSVRFSFQEFDNGSSHHLGGVDYDLRFRVQVDRKVETKGYSALSAKFLCHQISSDPIVDFDDATGFTAVSGTFEKMHPNETLWVPVEIVNRSLHDWVGTIDKPLQLKHEWMMAGDNSWVDAPKPHFIIDRIDAQSSFVANINIKAPYQPGPYDLRFILAQGDSDLASFGFASDGFTVNVIKWSEAKRYGAADVRLFSTTGQPLGSVKASSGADGFLTYGPFCDLPRGDYLVVFEGSVVDPGTSSYADVAVNEHVLIQKPLDKEENTNVIAQLAFSLERNSSRVEFRIWVDRHADIQLSGIQVVPTRLD
;
A
#
# COMPACT_ATOMS: atom_id res chain seq x y z
N MET A 1 -28.66 -1.76 -37.47
CA MET A 1 -28.33 -1.03 -36.24
C MET A 1 -28.43 0.48 -36.45
N GLN A 2 -27.57 1.12 -37.25
CA GLN A 2 -27.65 2.58 -37.52
C GLN A 2 -29.04 3.09 -37.94
N ARG A 3 -29.73 2.37 -38.84
CA ARG A 3 -31.10 2.74 -39.27
C ARG A 3 -32.12 2.74 -38.12
N GLU A 4 -31.99 1.81 -37.17
CA GLU A 4 -32.96 1.62 -36.09
C GLU A 4 -32.59 2.43 -34.83
N LEU A 5 -31.30 2.71 -34.63
CA LEU A 5 -30.77 3.35 -33.42
C LEU A 5 -30.34 4.81 -33.63
N GLY A 6 -30.03 5.21 -34.87
CA GLY A 6 -29.45 6.50 -35.21
C GLY A 6 -27.98 6.40 -35.61
N THR A 7 -27.53 7.33 -36.45
CA THR A 7 -26.13 7.37 -36.94
C THR A 7 -25.13 7.76 -35.85
N GLY A 8 -25.57 8.46 -34.81
CA GLY A 8 -24.75 8.78 -33.63
C GLY A 8 -24.58 7.61 -32.66
N THR A 9 -25.30 6.50 -32.83
CA THR A 9 -25.33 5.42 -31.83
C THR A 9 -24.32 4.31 -32.12
N VAL A 10 -23.87 4.20 -33.37
CA VAL A 10 -22.99 3.12 -33.84
C VAL A 10 -21.77 3.72 -34.52
N THR A 11 -20.58 3.38 -34.05
CA THR A 11 -19.34 3.83 -34.70
C THR A 11 -19.21 3.26 -36.13
N GLY A 12 -18.33 3.88 -36.93
CA GLY A 12 -17.75 3.20 -38.09
C GLY A 12 -16.89 2.01 -37.66
N ASN A 13 -16.29 1.30 -38.63
CA ASN A 13 -15.37 0.20 -38.34
C ASN A 13 -14.02 0.75 -37.84
N LEU A 14 -13.79 0.69 -36.53
CA LEU A 14 -12.54 1.15 -35.91
C LEU A 14 -11.45 0.08 -35.97
N VAL A 15 -10.19 0.49 -35.86
CA VAL A 15 -9.04 -0.43 -35.75
C VAL A 15 -8.12 0.12 -34.67
N GLY A 16 -7.80 -0.68 -33.66
CA GLY A 16 -6.98 -0.20 -32.56
C GLY A 16 -7.04 -1.10 -31.33
N LYS A 17 -6.35 -0.68 -30.27
CA LYS A 17 -6.36 -1.37 -29.00
C LYS A 17 -7.73 -1.26 -28.35
N HIS A 18 -8.16 -2.33 -27.70
CA HIS A 18 -9.44 -2.42 -27.02
C HIS A 18 -9.66 -1.26 -26.05
N ASP A 19 -8.71 -1.05 -25.14
CA ASP A 19 -8.84 -0.05 -24.08
C ASP A 19 -8.82 1.37 -24.65
N ASP A 20 -7.96 1.64 -25.64
CA ASP A 20 -7.93 2.92 -26.34
C ASP A 20 -9.26 3.21 -27.04
N ILE A 21 -9.83 2.22 -27.74
CA ILE A 21 -11.11 2.41 -28.43
C ILE A 21 -12.24 2.68 -27.44
N LEU A 22 -12.32 1.94 -26.34
CA LEU A 22 -13.35 2.17 -25.32
C LEU A 22 -13.15 3.52 -24.61
N ARG A 23 -11.91 3.94 -24.39
CA ARG A 23 -11.59 5.25 -23.84
C ARG A 23 -11.99 6.38 -24.79
N LEU A 24 -11.69 6.23 -26.08
CA LEU A 24 -11.92 7.26 -27.09
C LEU A 24 -13.40 7.38 -27.54
N HIS A 25 -14.14 6.27 -27.52
CA HIS A 25 -15.50 6.20 -28.09
C HIS A 25 -16.57 5.73 -27.11
N GLY A 26 -16.17 5.23 -25.94
CA GLY A 26 -17.09 4.83 -24.89
C GLY A 26 -17.87 6.01 -24.32
N GLY A 27 -19.12 5.78 -23.94
CA GLY A 27 -20.05 6.84 -23.52
C GLY A 27 -20.63 7.66 -24.69
N LEU A 28 -19.83 8.00 -25.69
CA LEU A 28 -20.28 8.71 -26.90
C LEU A 28 -21.12 7.82 -27.82
N HIS A 29 -20.66 6.58 -28.03
CA HIS A 29 -21.34 5.61 -28.87
C HIS A 29 -21.75 4.38 -28.05
N PRO A 30 -23.06 4.11 -27.93
CA PRO A 30 -23.54 2.91 -27.27
C PRO A 30 -23.15 1.60 -27.95
N ILE A 31 -22.85 1.63 -29.25
CA ILE A 31 -22.36 0.47 -30.00
C ILE A 31 -21.05 0.83 -30.68
N ILE A 32 -19.99 0.14 -30.29
CA ILE A 32 -18.66 0.29 -30.87
C ILE A 32 -18.38 -0.93 -31.75
N CYS A 33 -18.07 -0.68 -33.02
CA CYS A 33 -17.72 -1.70 -34.00
C CYS A 33 -16.26 -1.53 -34.41
N GLY A 34 -15.47 -2.61 -34.39
CA GLY A 34 -14.09 -2.51 -34.82
C GLY A 34 -13.30 -3.82 -34.79
N HIS A 35 -12.11 -3.75 -35.37
CA HIS A 35 -11.02 -4.70 -35.21
C HIS A 35 -10.24 -4.35 -33.94
N LEU A 36 -10.71 -4.91 -32.81
CA LEU A 36 -10.12 -4.66 -31.50
C LEU A 36 -8.88 -5.54 -31.30
N ILE A 37 -7.79 -4.92 -30.86
CA ILE A 37 -6.57 -5.60 -30.44
C ILE A 37 -6.58 -5.68 -28.92
N PHE A 38 -6.54 -6.90 -28.39
CA PHE A 38 -6.47 -7.14 -26.95
C PHE A 38 -5.02 -7.31 -26.51
N GLU A 39 -4.67 -6.74 -25.35
CA GLU A 39 -3.32 -6.77 -24.79
C GLU A 39 -3.28 -7.33 -23.36
N GLY A 40 -4.24 -8.20 -23.02
CA GLY A 40 -4.30 -8.90 -21.73
C GLY A 40 -5.06 -8.18 -20.63
N SER A 41 -5.78 -7.09 -20.94
CA SER A 41 -6.55 -6.30 -19.97
C SER A 41 -7.94 -6.86 -19.64
N GLY A 42 -8.34 -7.99 -20.23
CA GLY A 42 -9.66 -8.59 -20.10
C GLY A 42 -10.72 -7.90 -20.97
N LEU A 43 -11.96 -8.36 -20.86
CA LEU A 43 -13.12 -7.63 -21.38
C LEU A 43 -13.52 -6.56 -20.35
N ASP A 44 -13.93 -5.39 -20.82
CA ASP A 44 -14.47 -4.34 -19.96
C ASP A 44 -15.88 -4.71 -19.50
N PRO A 45 -16.13 -4.91 -18.19
CA PRO A 45 -17.40 -5.42 -17.71
C PRO A 45 -18.58 -4.48 -17.90
N ARG A 46 -18.35 -3.23 -18.32
CA ARG A 46 -19.40 -2.25 -18.62
C ARG A 46 -20.00 -2.46 -20.01
N TYR A 47 -19.30 -3.18 -20.87
CA TYR A 47 -19.71 -3.46 -22.24
C TYR A 47 -20.20 -4.89 -22.39
N SER A 48 -21.21 -5.05 -23.23
CA SER A 48 -21.59 -6.36 -23.76
C SER A 48 -20.88 -6.61 -25.08
N TYR A 49 -20.40 -7.83 -25.26
CA TYR A 49 -19.57 -8.20 -26.40
C TYR A 49 -20.31 -9.17 -27.29
N PHE A 50 -20.28 -8.89 -28.59
CA PHE A 50 -20.75 -9.83 -29.58
C PHE A 50 -19.78 -9.94 -30.75
N THR A 51 -19.67 -11.14 -31.31
CA THR A 51 -18.77 -11.45 -32.42
C THR A 51 -19.38 -12.48 -33.35
N ASN A 52 -18.86 -12.55 -34.56
CA ASN A 52 -19.26 -13.54 -35.54
C ASN A 52 -18.02 -14.24 -36.07
N ILE A 53 -17.98 -15.57 -35.95
CA ILE A 53 -16.83 -16.35 -36.39
C ILE A 53 -17.16 -17.13 -37.65
N ARG A 54 -16.14 -17.38 -38.46
CA ARG A 54 -16.24 -18.08 -39.74
C ARG A 54 -15.31 -19.28 -39.70
N GLU A 55 -15.58 -20.27 -40.55
CA GLU A 55 -14.67 -21.39 -40.72
C GLU A 55 -13.25 -20.85 -41.04
N PRO A 56 -12.20 -21.27 -40.31
CA PRO A 56 -10.88 -20.62 -40.34
C PRO A 56 -10.20 -20.60 -41.72
N VAL A 57 -10.28 -21.70 -42.47
CA VAL A 57 -9.68 -21.79 -43.81
C VAL A 57 -10.48 -20.93 -44.79
N GLU A 58 -11.81 -20.96 -44.73
CA GLU A 58 -12.67 -20.08 -45.51
C GLU A 58 -12.39 -18.61 -45.23
N ARG A 59 -12.19 -18.23 -43.96
CA ARG A 59 -11.81 -16.87 -43.55
C ARG A 59 -10.48 -16.49 -44.19
N ALA A 60 -9.47 -17.34 -44.09
CA ALA A 60 -8.14 -17.09 -44.65
C ALA A 60 -8.18 -16.89 -46.18
N VAL A 61 -8.89 -17.77 -46.91
CA VAL A 61 -9.10 -17.63 -48.36
C VAL A 61 -9.81 -16.32 -48.67
N SER A 62 -10.85 -15.98 -47.89
CA SER A 62 -11.58 -14.70 -48.06
C SER A 62 -10.66 -13.50 -47.92
N TRP A 63 -9.81 -13.51 -46.90
CA TRP A 63 -8.94 -12.39 -46.57
C TRP A 63 -7.86 -12.21 -47.63
N LEU A 64 -7.20 -13.30 -48.05
CA LEU A 64 -6.18 -13.25 -49.12
C LEU A 64 -6.76 -12.70 -50.44
N HIS A 65 -7.93 -13.18 -50.85
CA HIS A 65 -8.57 -12.68 -52.06
C HIS A 65 -9.10 -11.25 -51.90
N PHE A 66 -9.49 -10.83 -50.69
CA PHE A 66 -9.84 -9.45 -50.43
C PHE A 66 -8.64 -8.53 -50.62
N ILE A 67 -7.47 -8.88 -50.05
CA ILE A 67 -6.24 -8.12 -50.24
C ILE A 67 -5.88 -7.98 -51.73
N VAL A 68 -5.88 -9.08 -52.49
CA VAL A 68 -5.41 -9.05 -53.88
C VAL A 68 -6.45 -8.48 -54.87
N ASN A 69 -7.75 -8.74 -54.66
CA ASN A 69 -8.79 -8.36 -55.62
C ASN A 69 -9.48 -7.03 -55.33
N ASN A 70 -9.38 -6.51 -54.10
CA ASN A 70 -10.09 -5.30 -53.68
C ASN A 70 -9.16 -4.13 -53.35
N HIS A 71 -7.84 -4.34 -53.31
CA HIS A 71 -6.86 -3.30 -53.04
C HIS A 71 -5.76 -3.26 -54.10
N ARG A 72 -5.18 -2.07 -54.28
CA ARG A 72 -3.93 -1.88 -55.02
C ARG A 72 -2.71 -2.03 -54.10
N PRO A 73 -1.53 -2.37 -54.64
CA PRO A 73 -0.31 -2.54 -53.84
C PRO A 73 0.06 -1.32 -52.97
N ASP A 74 -0.27 -0.11 -53.43
CA ASP A 74 0.02 1.16 -52.77
C ASP A 74 -1.02 1.59 -51.71
N GLU A 75 -2.14 0.87 -51.58
CA GLU A 75 -3.22 1.19 -50.64
C GLU A 75 -3.08 0.48 -49.28
N LEU A 76 -2.13 -0.44 -49.16
CA LEU A 76 -1.93 -1.29 -47.98
C LEU A 76 -0.57 -1.06 -47.34
N THR A 77 -0.33 -1.69 -46.19
CA THR A 77 1.01 -1.75 -45.59
C THR A 77 2.03 -2.24 -46.62
N PRO A 78 3.16 -1.53 -46.82
CA PRO A 78 4.12 -1.87 -47.86
C PRO A 78 4.53 -3.35 -47.83
N GLY A 79 4.42 -4.04 -48.96
CA GLY A 79 4.79 -5.45 -49.11
C GLY A 79 3.69 -6.46 -48.76
N LEU A 80 2.58 -6.06 -48.15
CA LEU A 80 1.49 -6.99 -47.78
C LEU A 80 0.80 -7.57 -49.03
N TRP A 81 0.53 -6.73 -50.02
CA TRP A 81 -0.16 -7.14 -51.25
C TRP A 81 0.67 -8.16 -52.03
N GLU A 82 1.97 -7.88 -52.22
CA GLU A 82 2.89 -8.75 -52.96
C GLU A 82 3.05 -10.10 -52.26
N GLN A 83 3.21 -10.11 -50.93
CA GLN A 83 3.29 -11.35 -50.18
C GLN A 83 1.99 -12.17 -50.28
N ALA A 84 0.82 -11.52 -50.27
CA ALA A 84 -0.46 -12.22 -50.41
C ALA A 84 -0.66 -12.80 -51.83
N GLU A 85 -0.26 -12.07 -52.87
CA GLU A 85 -0.30 -12.54 -54.27
C GLU A 85 0.63 -13.74 -54.48
N VAL A 86 1.86 -13.65 -53.99
CA VAL A 86 2.84 -14.73 -54.06
C VAL A 86 2.35 -15.95 -53.29
N PHE A 87 1.81 -15.76 -52.09
CA PHE A 87 1.28 -16.85 -51.27
C PHE A 87 0.07 -17.53 -51.93
N LEU A 88 -0.86 -16.77 -52.52
CA LEU A 88 -1.99 -17.30 -53.28
C LEU A 88 -1.53 -18.14 -54.48
N ARG A 89 -0.45 -17.73 -55.16
CA ARG A 89 0.07 -18.42 -56.34
C ARG A 89 0.85 -19.69 -55.98
N THR A 90 1.68 -19.64 -54.94
CA THR A 90 2.66 -20.69 -54.63
C THR A 90 2.20 -21.65 -53.54
N GLY A 91 1.51 -21.14 -52.51
CA GLY A 91 1.17 -21.88 -51.30
C GLY A 91 2.31 -22.05 -50.29
N ASP A 92 3.57 -21.77 -50.66
CA ASP A 92 4.76 -22.07 -49.83
C ASP A 92 5.42 -20.81 -49.24
N GLU A 93 5.46 -19.71 -50.01
CA GLU A 93 6.20 -18.51 -49.64
C GLU A 93 5.40 -17.64 -48.67
N LEU A 94 5.61 -17.88 -47.38
CA LEU A 94 5.10 -17.06 -46.30
C LEU A 94 6.06 -15.92 -46.03
N GLY A 95 5.86 -14.79 -46.70
CA GLY A 95 6.49 -13.54 -46.26
C GLY A 95 6.12 -13.22 -44.80
N GLU A 96 6.88 -12.34 -44.15
CA GLU A 96 6.76 -12.08 -42.70
C GLU A 96 5.36 -11.61 -42.25
N MET A 97 4.60 -10.96 -43.13
CA MET A 97 3.29 -10.39 -42.79
C MET A 97 2.15 -11.41 -42.86
N ILE A 98 2.28 -12.47 -43.67
CA ILE A 98 1.21 -13.43 -43.90
C ILE A 98 0.88 -14.24 -42.63
N PRO A 99 1.88 -14.81 -41.91
CA PRO A 99 1.62 -15.48 -40.64
C PRO A 99 0.93 -14.57 -39.61
N TYR A 100 1.25 -13.28 -39.56
CA TYR A 100 0.65 -12.35 -38.59
C TYR A 100 -0.89 -12.25 -38.74
N HIS A 101 -1.40 -12.27 -39.98
CA HIS A 101 -2.84 -12.15 -40.25
C HIS A 101 -3.58 -13.50 -40.35
N LEU A 102 -2.85 -14.56 -40.74
CA LEU A 102 -3.45 -15.87 -41.00
C LEU A 102 -3.27 -16.87 -39.87
N ASN A 103 -2.10 -16.93 -39.23
CA ASN A 103 -1.76 -18.01 -38.31
C ASN A 103 -2.65 -17.94 -37.06
N ASN A 104 -3.52 -18.93 -36.90
CA ASN A 104 -4.41 -19.12 -35.75
C ASN A 104 -5.01 -17.82 -35.21
N HIS A 105 -5.59 -17.01 -36.12
CA HIS A 105 -6.05 -15.66 -35.83
C HIS A 105 -7.07 -15.61 -34.69
N TYR A 106 -8.04 -16.52 -34.66
CA TYR A 106 -9.05 -16.55 -33.61
C TYR A 106 -8.44 -16.92 -32.25
N VAL A 107 -7.65 -17.98 -32.19
CA VAL A 107 -7.00 -18.40 -30.94
C VAL A 107 -6.11 -17.30 -30.41
N ASN A 108 -5.28 -16.68 -31.26
CA ASN A 108 -4.43 -15.56 -30.86
C ASN A 108 -5.24 -14.34 -30.40
N HIS A 109 -6.32 -14.00 -31.10
CA HIS A 109 -7.19 -12.86 -30.72
C HIS A 109 -7.88 -13.09 -29.37
N PHE A 110 -8.54 -14.23 -29.19
CA PHE A 110 -9.30 -14.50 -27.97
C PHE A 110 -8.42 -14.85 -26.77
N SER A 111 -7.25 -15.48 -26.95
CA SER A 111 -6.30 -15.69 -25.85
C SER A 111 -5.74 -14.35 -25.33
N SER A 112 -5.49 -13.40 -26.25
CA SER A 112 -4.94 -12.09 -25.94
C SER A 112 -5.89 -11.19 -25.15
N ILE A 113 -7.17 -11.56 -25.02
CA ILE A 113 -8.10 -10.89 -24.10
C ILE A 113 -7.53 -10.88 -22.68
N SER A 114 -6.99 -11.99 -22.19
CA SER A 114 -6.53 -12.10 -20.79
C SER A 114 -5.02 -12.24 -20.63
N SER A 115 -4.28 -12.57 -21.69
CA SER A 115 -2.82 -12.67 -21.61
C SER A 115 -2.13 -12.56 -22.96
N THR A 116 -1.05 -11.79 -23.02
CA THR A 116 -0.11 -11.74 -24.16
C THR A 116 1.14 -12.58 -23.93
N ALA A 117 1.20 -13.32 -22.83
CA ALA A 117 2.36 -14.14 -22.48
C ALA A 117 2.59 -15.27 -23.49
N GLN A 118 3.85 -15.72 -23.59
CA GLN A 118 4.15 -16.93 -24.34
C GLN A 118 3.54 -18.15 -23.64
N MET A 119 2.72 -18.90 -24.37
CA MET A 119 1.96 -20.03 -23.87
C MET A 119 2.08 -21.21 -24.84
N THR A 120 1.90 -22.42 -24.32
CA THR A 120 1.76 -23.62 -25.17
C THR A 120 0.49 -23.53 -26.01
N ASP A 121 0.47 -24.20 -27.15
CA ASP A 121 -0.70 -24.24 -28.05
C ASP A 121 -1.97 -24.73 -27.34
N GLU A 122 -1.84 -25.74 -26.47
CA GLU A 122 -2.93 -26.27 -25.66
C GLU A 122 -3.50 -25.20 -24.72
N SER A 123 -2.62 -24.51 -23.98
CA SER A 123 -3.02 -23.44 -23.06
C SER A 123 -3.61 -22.22 -23.78
N LYS A 124 -3.11 -21.88 -24.97
CA LYS A 124 -3.69 -20.80 -25.80
C LYS A 124 -5.09 -21.16 -26.26
N LEU A 125 -5.30 -22.38 -26.74
CA LEU A 125 -6.61 -22.87 -27.19
C LEU A 125 -7.62 -22.87 -26.03
N GLU A 126 -7.21 -23.34 -24.85
CA GLU A 126 -8.05 -23.34 -23.65
C GLU A 126 -8.43 -21.91 -23.23
N LEU A 127 -7.45 -21.00 -23.16
CA LEU A 127 -7.70 -19.61 -22.79
C LEU A 127 -8.60 -18.90 -23.80
N ALA A 128 -8.39 -19.13 -25.10
CA ALA A 128 -9.26 -18.61 -26.15
C ALA A 128 -10.72 -19.09 -25.99
N LEU A 129 -10.94 -20.38 -25.69
CA LEU A 129 -12.27 -20.94 -25.46
C LEU A 129 -12.92 -20.37 -24.21
N GLN A 130 -12.15 -20.20 -23.14
CA GLN A 130 -12.62 -19.56 -21.91
C GLN A 130 -13.05 -18.11 -22.16
N ASN A 131 -12.26 -17.36 -22.93
CA ASN A 131 -12.51 -15.94 -23.16
C ASN A 131 -13.67 -15.69 -24.11
N ILE A 132 -13.79 -16.43 -25.21
CA ILE A 132 -14.94 -16.26 -26.11
C ILE A 132 -16.27 -16.63 -25.42
N GLN A 133 -16.27 -17.54 -24.44
CA GLN A 133 -17.46 -17.85 -23.64
C GLN A 133 -17.97 -16.68 -22.79
N GLN A 134 -17.16 -15.64 -22.60
CA GLN A 134 -17.58 -14.41 -21.92
C GLN A 134 -18.40 -13.50 -22.83
N TYR A 135 -18.39 -13.69 -24.15
CA TYR A 135 -19.19 -12.90 -25.10
C TYR A 135 -20.69 -13.20 -24.94
N ASP A 136 -21.50 -12.15 -24.99
CA ASP A 136 -22.96 -12.23 -24.84
C ASP A 136 -23.64 -12.84 -26.06
N VAL A 137 -23.11 -12.58 -27.26
CA VAL A 137 -23.62 -13.17 -28.51
C VAL A 137 -22.47 -13.61 -29.41
N ILE A 138 -22.45 -14.90 -29.77
CA ILE A 138 -21.48 -15.47 -30.70
C ILE A 138 -22.24 -16.02 -31.90
N GLY A 139 -21.88 -15.56 -33.09
CA GLY A 139 -22.45 -16.01 -34.37
C GLY A 139 -21.57 -16.99 -35.11
N ASP A 140 -22.20 -17.76 -36.01
CA ASP A 140 -21.52 -18.43 -37.13
C ASP A 140 -21.82 -17.65 -38.41
N PHE A 141 -20.79 -17.31 -39.17
CA PHE A 141 -20.92 -16.64 -40.46
C PHE A 141 -21.70 -17.49 -41.46
N GLY A 142 -21.68 -18.82 -41.31
CA GLY A 142 -22.52 -19.73 -42.09
C GLY A 142 -24.03 -19.55 -41.84
N ASP A 143 -24.43 -18.92 -40.73
CA ASP A 143 -25.82 -18.63 -40.36
C ASP A 143 -25.98 -17.17 -39.88
N LEU A 144 -25.56 -16.24 -40.74
CA LEU A 144 -25.77 -14.79 -40.55
C LEU A 144 -27.22 -14.39 -40.21
N PRO A 145 -28.27 -15.00 -40.81
CA PRO A 145 -29.64 -14.70 -40.42
C PRO A 145 -29.92 -14.98 -38.94
N GLN A 146 -29.44 -16.11 -38.40
CA GLN A 146 -29.63 -16.42 -36.98
C GLN A 146 -28.78 -15.51 -36.08
N PHE A 147 -27.55 -15.18 -36.46
CA PHE A 147 -26.74 -14.21 -35.73
C PHE A 147 -27.42 -12.83 -35.66
N THR A 148 -27.99 -12.37 -36.77
CA THR A 148 -28.73 -11.09 -36.83
C THR A 148 -29.95 -11.12 -35.92
N ARG A 149 -30.70 -12.23 -35.90
CA ARG A 149 -31.82 -12.40 -34.95
C ARG A 149 -31.34 -12.34 -33.50
N ASN A 150 -30.22 -12.99 -33.18
CA ASN A 150 -29.67 -13.00 -31.83
C ASN A 150 -29.28 -11.58 -31.38
N ILE A 151 -28.59 -10.80 -32.22
CA ILE A 151 -28.27 -9.39 -31.93
C ILE A 151 -29.55 -8.56 -31.79
N SER A 152 -30.50 -8.70 -32.71
CA SER A 152 -31.77 -7.95 -32.64
C SER A 152 -32.53 -8.25 -31.35
N ASN A 153 -32.59 -9.52 -30.92
CA ASN A 153 -33.18 -9.91 -29.65
C ASN A 153 -32.40 -9.35 -28.46
N PHE A 154 -31.06 -9.40 -28.53
CA PHE A 154 -30.18 -8.87 -27.48
C PHE A 154 -30.36 -7.36 -27.29
N LEU A 155 -30.35 -6.60 -28.39
CA LEU A 155 -30.52 -5.15 -28.40
C LEU A 155 -32.00 -4.69 -28.31
N LYS A 156 -32.95 -5.63 -28.35
CA LYS A 156 -34.40 -5.37 -28.41
C LYS A 156 -34.81 -4.46 -29.58
N ILE A 157 -34.21 -4.66 -30.75
CA ILE A 157 -34.55 -3.94 -31.99
C ILE A 157 -35.20 -4.90 -33.00
N PRO A 158 -35.97 -4.40 -33.98
CA PRO A 158 -36.54 -5.23 -35.04
C PRO A 158 -35.45 -6.03 -35.78
N VAL A 159 -35.77 -7.27 -36.15
CA VAL A 159 -34.89 -8.07 -37.00
C VAL A 159 -34.85 -7.45 -38.39
N ALA A 160 -33.64 -7.18 -38.89
CA ALA A 160 -33.47 -6.67 -40.24
C ALA A 160 -34.07 -7.67 -41.26
N THR A 161 -35.02 -7.21 -42.07
CA THR A 161 -35.65 -8.02 -43.13
C THR A 161 -34.71 -8.33 -44.28
N LYS A 162 -33.66 -7.51 -44.47
CA LYS A 162 -32.61 -7.69 -45.47
C LYS A 162 -31.29 -7.14 -44.95
N LEU A 163 -30.23 -7.95 -45.04
CA LEU A 163 -28.85 -7.50 -44.83
C LEU A 163 -28.33 -6.96 -46.16
N GLU A 164 -27.80 -5.74 -46.15
CA GLU A 164 -27.08 -5.21 -47.31
C GLU A 164 -25.75 -5.96 -47.45
N HIS A 165 -25.43 -6.37 -48.67
CA HIS A 165 -24.15 -6.99 -48.96
C HIS A 165 -23.07 -5.91 -49.03
N THR A 166 -22.38 -5.69 -47.92
CA THR A 166 -21.19 -4.84 -47.85
C THR A 166 -19.92 -5.71 -47.88
N ASN A 167 -18.83 -5.24 -48.49
CA ASN A 167 -17.56 -5.96 -48.66
C ASN A 167 -17.63 -7.25 -49.52
N ILE A 168 -18.23 -7.15 -50.71
CA ILE A 168 -18.16 -8.24 -51.70
C ILE A 168 -16.72 -8.36 -52.20
N THR A 169 -16.08 -9.49 -51.94
CA THR A 169 -14.85 -9.87 -52.64
C THR A 169 -15.21 -10.09 -54.10
N SER A 170 -14.60 -9.33 -55.02
CA SER A 170 -14.96 -9.29 -56.45
C SER A 170 -15.02 -10.69 -57.08
N PHE A 171 -14.19 -11.59 -56.56
CA PHE A 171 -14.16 -13.02 -56.85
C PHE A 171 -13.60 -13.76 -55.64
N ARG A 172 -14.30 -14.79 -55.16
CA ARG A 172 -13.86 -15.68 -54.09
C ARG A 172 -14.02 -17.13 -54.54
N PRO A 173 -12.93 -17.90 -54.69
CA PRO A 173 -13.03 -19.32 -54.96
C PRO A 173 -13.51 -20.08 -53.72
N GLU A 174 -14.22 -21.19 -53.96
CA GLU A 174 -14.49 -22.22 -52.96
C GLU A 174 -13.17 -22.89 -52.52
N ILE A 175 -13.14 -23.50 -51.33
CA ILE A 175 -11.94 -24.22 -50.85
C ILE A 175 -11.54 -25.37 -51.81
N THR A 176 -12.50 -25.93 -52.53
CA THR A 176 -12.25 -26.96 -53.54
C THR A 176 -11.64 -26.42 -54.84
N GLN A 177 -11.64 -25.10 -55.03
CA GLN A 177 -11.16 -24.42 -56.24
C GLN A 177 -9.75 -23.83 -56.07
N ILE A 178 -9.20 -23.79 -54.86
CA ILE A 178 -7.80 -23.39 -54.62
C ILE A 178 -6.83 -24.56 -54.83
N SER A 179 -5.54 -24.26 -55.01
CA SER A 179 -4.51 -25.29 -55.20
C SER A 179 -4.40 -26.20 -53.97
N THR A 180 -4.04 -27.47 -54.19
CA THR A 180 -3.88 -28.44 -53.09
C THR A 180 -2.82 -27.97 -52.09
N ASN A 181 -1.71 -27.42 -52.59
CA ASN A 181 -0.64 -26.89 -51.74
C ASN A 181 -1.10 -25.74 -50.84
N LEU A 182 -1.73 -24.71 -51.42
CA LEU A 182 -2.28 -23.59 -50.66
C LEU A 182 -3.27 -24.07 -49.61
N ARG A 183 -4.14 -25.02 -49.98
CA ARG A 183 -5.12 -25.59 -49.05
C ARG A 183 -4.44 -26.28 -47.87
N GLU A 184 -3.48 -27.17 -48.12
CA GLU A 184 -2.73 -27.86 -47.07
C GLU A 184 -2.01 -26.87 -46.15
N ARG A 185 -1.36 -25.85 -46.72
CA ARG A 185 -0.69 -24.81 -45.92
C ARG A 185 -1.67 -24.00 -45.06
N LEU A 186 -2.84 -23.67 -45.58
CA LEU A 186 -3.87 -22.97 -44.81
C LEU A 186 -4.41 -23.83 -43.67
N PHE A 187 -4.56 -25.14 -43.86
CA PHE A 187 -4.91 -26.08 -42.79
C PHE A 187 -3.83 -26.10 -41.69
N GLU A 188 -2.55 -26.15 -42.07
CA GLU A 188 -1.44 -26.13 -41.12
C GLU A 188 -1.40 -24.83 -40.30
N LEU A 189 -1.49 -23.67 -40.96
CA LEU A 189 -1.45 -22.35 -40.32
C LEU A 189 -2.65 -22.09 -39.40
N ASN A 190 -3.78 -22.75 -39.62
CA ASN A 190 -5.02 -22.53 -38.86
C ASN A 190 -5.41 -23.77 -38.04
N ASN A 191 -4.48 -24.68 -37.74
CA ASN A 191 -4.79 -25.92 -37.04
C ASN A 191 -5.43 -25.70 -35.65
N LEU A 192 -4.97 -24.71 -34.89
CA LEU A 192 -5.59 -24.38 -33.59
C LEU A 192 -6.94 -23.70 -33.78
N ASP A 193 -7.06 -22.80 -34.76
CA ASP A 193 -8.34 -22.16 -35.09
C ASP A 193 -9.39 -23.20 -35.54
N LEU A 194 -8.99 -24.24 -36.25
CA LEU A 194 -9.86 -25.35 -36.66
C LEU A 194 -10.37 -26.13 -35.44
N GLN A 195 -9.47 -26.48 -34.51
CA GLN A 195 -9.85 -27.12 -33.25
C GLN A 195 -10.76 -26.22 -32.41
N PHE A 196 -10.46 -24.92 -32.33
CA PHE A 196 -11.26 -23.91 -31.66
C PHE A 196 -12.67 -23.83 -32.25
N TYR A 197 -12.77 -23.68 -33.58
CA TYR A 197 -14.04 -23.60 -34.31
C TYR A 197 -14.89 -24.86 -34.15
N GLN A 198 -14.27 -26.05 -34.22
CA GLN A 198 -14.96 -27.33 -33.98
C GLN A 198 -15.48 -27.45 -32.55
N LYS A 199 -14.65 -27.11 -31.55
CA LYS A 199 -15.06 -27.10 -30.13
C LYS A 199 -16.22 -26.12 -29.91
N LEU A 200 -16.16 -24.92 -30.46
CA LEU A 200 -17.27 -23.95 -30.40
C LEU A 200 -18.55 -24.45 -31.05
N LYS A 201 -18.46 -25.08 -32.22
CA LYS A 201 -19.62 -25.73 -32.86
C LYS A 201 -20.23 -26.83 -31.99
N SER A 202 -19.40 -27.63 -31.34
CA SER A 202 -19.86 -28.74 -30.48
C SER A 202 -20.59 -28.27 -29.22
N VAL A 203 -20.25 -27.10 -28.69
CA VAL A 203 -20.87 -26.52 -27.48
C VAL A 203 -22.22 -25.83 -27.80
N ASN A 204 -22.69 -25.90 -29.06
CA ASN A 204 -23.87 -25.22 -29.60
C ASN A 204 -23.79 -23.69 -29.41
N PHE A 205 -23.46 -22.95 -30.49
CA PHE A 205 -23.62 -21.49 -30.58
C PHE A 205 -24.99 -20.99 -30.02
N HIS A 206 -26.02 -21.82 -30.16
CA HIS A 206 -27.40 -21.53 -29.76
C HIS A 206 -27.69 -21.68 -28.26
N ALA A 207 -26.81 -22.33 -27.47
CA ALA A 207 -27.06 -22.52 -26.03
C ALA A 207 -26.85 -21.22 -25.22
N ASN A 208 -25.96 -20.33 -25.67
CA ASN A 208 -25.60 -19.12 -24.93
C ASN A 208 -26.58 -17.95 -25.07
N SER A 209 -27.54 -18.03 -26.00
CA SER A 209 -28.66 -17.07 -26.08
C SER A 209 -29.68 -17.22 -24.92
N LYS A 210 -29.49 -18.21 -24.02
CA LYS A 210 -30.38 -18.52 -22.89
C LYS A 210 -29.97 -17.86 -21.57
N ARG A 211 -28.90 -17.06 -21.50
CA ARG A 211 -28.69 -16.20 -20.31
C ARG A 211 -29.92 -15.29 -20.21
N LYS A 212 -30.72 -15.48 -19.15
CA LYS A 212 -31.94 -14.74 -18.89
C LYS A 212 -31.62 -13.26 -19.00
N VAL A 213 -32.04 -12.63 -20.10
CA VAL A 213 -32.19 -11.19 -20.17
C VAL A 213 -33.26 -10.88 -19.13
N GLU A 214 -32.84 -10.40 -17.95
CA GLU A 214 -33.80 -9.89 -16.98
C GLU A 214 -34.65 -8.82 -17.68
N ASN A 215 -35.96 -8.85 -17.44
CA ASN A 215 -36.92 -7.93 -18.03
C ASN A 215 -36.66 -6.51 -17.52
N ILE A 216 -35.63 -5.86 -18.05
CA ILE A 216 -35.42 -4.43 -17.91
C ILE A 216 -36.46 -3.77 -18.82
N VAL A 217 -37.40 -3.10 -18.15
CA VAL A 217 -38.48 -2.28 -18.70
C VAL A 217 -37.91 -1.25 -19.68
N GLU A 218 -38.67 -1.01 -20.76
CA GLU A 218 -38.36 -0.18 -21.93
C GLU A 218 -37.30 0.92 -21.72
N ARG A 219 -36.10 0.72 -22.28
CA ARG A 219 -35.23 1.85 -22.65
C ARG A 219 -35.52 2.20 -24.11
N LYS A 220 -36.27 3.29 -24.32
CA LYS A 220 -36.28 3.97 -25.62
C LYS A 220 -34.95 4.72 -25.73
N TRP A 221 -34.09 4.26 -26.62
CA TRP A 221 -32.89 5.00 -27.00
C TRP A 221 -33.33 6.35 -27.58
N GLU A 222 -32.87 7.46 -27.00
CA GLU A 222 -33.07 8.80 -27.55
C GLU A 222 -31.85 9.18 -28.38
N VAL A 223 -32.09 9.90 -29.48
CA VAL A 223 -31.03 10.36 -30.40
C VAL A 223 -30.25 11.48 -29.71
N TYR A 224 -28.98 11.21 -29.39
CA TYR A 224 -28.07 12.21 -28.81
C TYR A 224 -27.67 13.24 -29.88
N ASN A 225 -27.94 14.53 -29.60
CA ASN A 225 -27.44 15.66 -30.37
C ASN A 225 -26.50 16.46 -29.47
N GLU A 226 -25.29 16.71 -29.93
CA GLU A 226 -24.23 17.40 -29.19
C GLU A 226 -24.66 18.85 -28.88
N PRO A 227 -24.70 19.28 -27.60
CA PRO A 227 -25.07 20.65 -27.25
C PRO A 227 -23.93 21.63 -27.57
N HIS A 228 -24.26 22.76 -28.19
CA HIS A 228 -23.31 23.85 -28.43
C HIS A 228 -23.06 24.66 -27.16
N LEU A 229 -21.81 24.72 -26.68
CA LEU A 229 -21.40 25.56 -25.56
C LEU A 229 -21.21 27.03 -26.01
N PRO A 230 -21.87 28.03 -25.38
CA PRO A 230 -21.62 29.45 -25.62
C PRO A 230 -20.28 29.90 -25.01
N THR A 231 -19.55 30.78 -25.71
CA THR A 231 -18.17 31.19 -25.41
C THR A 231 -18.00 32.49 -24.61
N GLU A 232 -19.08 33.10 -24.11
CA GLU A 232 -18.99 34.39 -23.42
C GLU A 232 -19.03 34.26 -21.89
N LYS A 233 -18.12 34.95 -21.20
CA LYS A 233 -18.03 35.00 -19.73
C LYS A 233 -18.65 36.29 -19.16
N PRO A 234 -19.90 36.28 -18.66
CA PRO A 234 -20.34 37.25 -17.68
C PRO A 234 -19.79 36.88 -16.29
N LYS A 235 -19.42 37.90 -15.51
CA LYS A 235 -18.79 37.77 -14.18
C LYS A 235 -19.81 38.02 -13.05
N THR A 236 -20.95 37.33 -13.07
CA THR A 236 -22.01 37.55 -12.08
C THR A 236 -21.89 36.60 -10.89
N ILE A 237 -21.35 35.40 -11.11
CA ILE A 237 -21.12 34.38 -10.09
C ILE A 237 -19.63 34.14 -9.93
N GLN A 238 -19.15 34.09 -8.69
CA GLN A 238 -17.77 33.73 -8.35
C GLN A 238 -17.76 32.36 -7.66
N VAL A 239 -17.01 31.40 -8.20
CA VAL A 239 -16.79 30.13 -7.50
C VAL A 239 -15.80 30.37 -6.37
N VAL A 240 -16.21 30.01 -5.15
CA VAL A 240 -15.44 30.18 -3.91
C VAL A 240 -14.55 28.96 -3.66
N ALA A 241 -15.09 27.75 -3.83
CA ALA A 241 -14.35 26.51 -3.64
C ALA A 241 -14.98 25.36 -4.42
N VAL A 242 -14.16 24.37 -4.79
CA VAL A 242 -14.60 23.07 -5.28
C VAL A 242 -13.84 22.00 -4.49
N LYS A 243 -14.56 20.99 -3.97
CA LYS A 243 -13.97 19.86 -3.24
C LYS A 243 -14.53 18.56 -3.80
N LEU A 244 -13.67 17.55 -3.92
CA LEU A 244 -14.05 16.18 -4.28
C LEU A 244 -13.86 15.27 -3.07
N LYS A 245 -14.88 14.46 -2.75
CA LYS A 245 -14.79 13.37 -1.77
C LYS A 245 -15.03 12.02 -2.45
N PRO A 246 -14.25 10.97 -2.10
CA PRO A 246 -13.06 11.03 -1.23
C PRO A 246 -11.96 11.90 -1.85
N GLU A 247 -11.09 12.50 -1.04
CA GLU A 247 -9.96 13.36 -1.52
C GLU A 247 -8.89 12.57 -2.30
N SER A 248 -9.19 11.32 -2.68
CA SER A 248 -8.33 10.50 -3.52
C SER A 248 -8.49 10.91 -4.98
N TYR A 249 -7.36 11.21 -5.62
CA TYR A 249 -7.29 11.47 -7.06
C TYR A 249 -7.39 10.20 -7.90
N VAL A 250 -7.42 9.01 -7.28
CA VAL A 250 -7.59 7.70 -7.93
C VAL A 250 -8.77 7.00 -7.29
N LEU A 251 -9.73 6.57 -8.11
CA LEU A 251 -11.05 6.11 -7.69
C LEU A 251 -11.41 4.83 -8.42
N ASP A 252 -12.07 3.90 -7.74
CA ASP A 252 -12.61 2.71 -8.41
C ASP A 252 -13.89 3.07 -9.18
N SER A 253 -14.14 2.40 -10.31
CA SER A 253 -15.20 2.70 -11.30
C SER A 253 -16.65 2.59 -10.80
N ARG A 254 -16.87 2.50 -9.48
CA ARG A 254 -18.19 2.42 -8.82
C ARG A 254 -18.23 3.13 -7.46
N GLU A 255 -17.18 3.85 -7.07
CA GLU A 255 -17.21 4.67 -5.85
C GLU A 255 -18.10 5.90 -6.02
N ILE A 256 -18.81 6.30 -4.96
CA ILE A 256 -19.62 7.53 -5.02
C ILE A 256 -18.68 8.74 -4.91
N LEU A 257 -18.73 9.61 -5.91
CA LEU A 257 -18.12 10.93 -5.91
C LEU A 257 -19.08 11.95 -5.32
N ASP A 258 -18.59 12.75 -4.39
CA ASP A 258 -19.28 13.93 -3.86
C ASP A 258 -18.46 15.18 -4.22
N PHE A 259 -18.96 15.95 -5.18
CA PHE A 259 -18.42 17.27 -5.52
C PHE A 259 -19.16 18.34 -4.74
N SER A 260 -18.50 18.94 -3.75
CA SER A 260 -18.96 20.16 -3.09
C SER A 260 -18.51 21.38 -3.89
N LEU A 261 -19.45 22.16 -4.38
CA LEU A 261 -19.23 23.43 -5.08
C LEU A 261 -19.75 24.56 -4.19
N SER A 262 -18.85 25.44 -3.76
CA SER A 262 -19.19 26.70 -3.08
C SER A 262 -19.07 27.86 -4.06
N PHE A 263 -20.08 28.73 -4.14
CA PHE A 263 -20.09 29.89 -5.02
C PHE A 263 -20.79 31.09 -4.38
N SER A 264 -20.48 32.30 -4.82
CA SER A 264 -21.08 33.54 -4.36
C SER A 264 -21.70 34.32 -5.51
N THR A 265 -22.83 34.97 -5.25
CA THR A 265 -23.49 35.90 -6.17
C THR A 265 -23.73 37.24 -5.47
N GLU A 266 -23.57 38.34 -6.21
CA GLU A 266 -23.91 39.69 -5.75
C GLU A 266 -25.34 40.11 -6.16
N LEU A 267 -25.99 39.33 -7.02
CA LEU A 267 -27.34 39.60 -7.53
C LEU A 267 -28.34 38.58 -6.99
N SER A 268 -29.60 39.01 -6.91
CA SER A 268 -30.73 38.10 -6.74
C SER A 268 -31.00 37.37 -8.05
N ILE A 269 -31.13 36.04 -8.02
CA ILE A 269 -31.34 35.17 -9.18
C ILE A 269 -32.63 34.38 -8.97
N GLU A 270 -33.59 34.49 -9.90
CA GLU A 270 -34.90 33.83 -9.77
C GLU A 270 -34.79 32.31 -9.89
N LYS A 271 -34.07 31.82 -10.89
CA LYS A 271 -33.79 30.40 -11.09
C LYS A 271 -32.40 30.22 -11.67
N ILE A 272 -31.60 29.37 -11.04
CA ILE A 272 -30.28 29.00 -11.52
C ILE A 272 -30.26 27.54 -11.94
N ASP A 273 -29.61 27.25 -13.07
CA ASP A 273 -29.21 25.90 -13.44
C ASP A 273 -27.71 25.74 -13.29
N LEU A 274 -27.35 24.72 -12.51
CA LEU A 274 -25.99 24.34 -12.21
C LEU A 274 -25.64 23.11 -13.04
N ILE A 275 -24.63 23.23 -13.88
CA ILE A 275 -24.21 22.17 -14.81
C ILE A 275 -22.83 21.68 -14.40
N ILE A 276 -22.69 20.36 -14.28
CA ILE A 276 -21.41 19.68 -14.12
C ILE A 276 -21.04 18.97 -15.43
N SER A 277 -19.86 19.25 -15.96
CA SER A 277 -19.33 18.63 -17.18
C SER A 277 -18.00 17.97 -16.87
N ILE A 278 -17.84 16.69 -17.22
CA ILE A 278 -16.62 15.90 -17.04
C ILE A 278 -15.97 15.71 -18.40
N TYR A 279 -14.68 15.99 -18.50
CA TYR A 279 -13.88 15.83 -19.71
C TYR A 279 -12.80 14.78 -19.50
N ASP A 280 -12.41 14.05 -20.56
CA ASP A 280 -11.27 13.13 -20.53
C ASP A 280 -9.92 13.85 -20.65
N GLU A 281 -8.83 13.09 -20.64
CA GLU A 281 -7.45 13.60 -20.73
C GLU A 281 -7.13 14.37 -22.03
N GLU A 282 -7.87 14.12 -23.11
CA GLU A 282 -7.78 14.89 -24.36
C GLU A 282 -8.74 16.09 -24.39
N GLY A 283 -9.48 16.35 -23.31
CA GLY A 283 -10.40 17.48 -23.17
C GLY A 283 -11.74 17.27 -23.88
N ARG A 284 -12.13 16.04 -24.20
CA ARG A 284 -13.42 15.72 -24.82
C ARG A 284 -14.47 15.48 -23.74
N LEU A 285 -15.73 15.86 -24.02
CA LEU A 285 -16.82 15.72 -23.06
C LEU A 285 -17.18 14.25 -22.83
N ALA A 286 -16.94 13.75 -21.62
CA ALA A 286 -17.25 12.38 -21.21
C ALA A 286 -18.63 12.26 -20.55
N PHE A 287 -19.05 13.28 -19.80
CA PHE A 287 -20.34 13.31 -19.11
C PHE A 287 -20.80 14.76 -18.87
N GLU A 288 -22.12 15.00 -18.92
CA GLU A 288 -22.71 16.27 -18.51
C GLU A 288 -24.05 16.03 -17.81
N SER A 289 -24.33 16.82 -16.77
CA SER A 289 -25.62 16.81 -16.09
C SER A 289 -25.95 18.20 -15.54
N SER A 290 -27.25 18.49 -15.39
CA SER A 290 -27.73 19.77 -14.86
C SER A 290 -28.72 19.60 -13.70
N SER A 291 -28.81 20.64 -12.88
CA SER A 291 -29.76 20.70 -11.76
C SER A 291 -31.23 20.73 -12.21
N ASP A 292 -31.50 21.22 -13.42
CA ASP A 292 -32.84 21.24 -14.02
C ASP A 292 -33.29 19.83 -14.42
N LEU A 293 -32.40 19.02 -14.99
CA LEU A 293 -32.65 17.61 -15.32
C LEU A 293 -33.01 16.77 -14.09
N SER A 294 -32.55 17.18 -12.90
CA SER A 294 -32.84 16.52 -11.62
C SER A 294 -34.02 17.14 -10.86
N SER A 295 -34.72 18.14 -11.44
CA SER A 295 -35.82 18.88 -10.80
C SER A 295 -35.45 19.53 -9.46
N SER A 296 -34.16 19.86 -9.27
CA SER A 296 -33.62 20.37 -8.01
C SER A 296 -32.92 21.73 -8.14
N SER A 297 -33.19 22.46 -9.22
CA SER A 297 -32.66 23.81 -9.43
C SER A 297 -33.01 24.75 -8.26
N PRO A 298 -32.02 25.42 -7.65
CA PRO A 298 -32.29 26.45 -6.66
C PRO A 298 -33.07 27.61 -7.28
N THR A 299 -34.06 28.10 -6.54
CA THR A 299 -34.88 29.26 -6.93
C THR A 299 -34.78 30.37 -5.89
N ASN A 300 -34.92 31.62 -6.31
CA ASN A 300 -34.95 32.82 -5.46
C ASN A 300 -33.68 32.98 -4.61
N LEU A 301 -32.50 32.82 -5.22
CA LEU A 301 -31.23 33.10 -4.57
C LEU A 301 -31.10 34.60 -4.33
N CYS A 302 -30.65 34.98 -3.13
CA CYS A 302 -30.32 36.35 -2.76
C CYS A 302 -28.80 36.57 -2.86
N PRO A 303 -28.29 37.81 -2.79
CA PRO A 303 -26.85 38.03 -2.68
C PRO A 303 -26.27 37.28 -1.47
N GLY A 304 -25.23 36.49 -1.67
CA GLY A 304 -24.69 35.60 -0.63
C GLY A 304 -23.75 34.51 -1.17
N VAL A 305 -23.32 33.63 -0.26
CA VAL A 305 -22.48 32.46 -0.53
C VAL A 305 -23.32 31.20 -0.35
N TYR A 306 -23.20 30.27 -1.28
CA TYR A 306 -23.97 29.04 -1.37
C TYR A 306 -23.04 27.83 -1.52
N GLU A 307 -23.48 26.67 -1.03
CA GLU A 307 -22.82 25.38 -1.23
C GLU A 307 -23.83 24.40 -1.84
N THR A 308 -23.39 23.63 -2.84
CA THR A 308 -24.16 22.58 -3.48
C THR A 308 -23.31 21.32 -3.61
N HIS A 309 -23.96 20.16 -3.65
CA HIS A 309 -23.30 18.86 -3.76
C HIS A 309 -23.79 18.12 -5.00
N PHE A 310 -22.86 17.62 -5.80
CA PHE A 310 -23.15 16.67 -6.88
C PHE A 310 -22.67 15.28 -6.46
N TYR A 311 -23.61 14.35 -6.36
CA TYR A 311 -23.32 12.94 -6.10
C TYR A 311 -23.34 12.17 -7.41
N LEU A 312 -22.19 11.60 -7.80
CA LEU A 312 -22.04 10.85 -9.04
C LEU A 312 -21.44 9.48 -8.75
N VAL A 313 -21.81 8.47 -9.54
CA VAL A 313 -21.09 7.19 -9.57
C VAL A 313 -20.40 7.12 -10.93
N PRO A 314 -19.07 7.30 -11.00
CA PRO A 314 -18.36 7.38 -12.26
C PRO A 314 -18.17 5.98 -12.83
N ASP A 315 -19.14 5.51 -13.60
CA ASP A 315 -18.99 4.31 -14.44
C ASP A 315 -18.21 4.63 -15.74
N LEU A 316 -17.19 5.46 -15.63
CA LEU A 316 -16.37 5.99 -16.73
C LEU A 316 -15.22 5.03 -17.07
N PRO A 317 -14.67 5.07 -18.31
CA PRO A 317 -13.50 4.27 -18.65
C PRO A 317 -12.30 4.52 -17.76
N GLU A 318 -11.36 3.59 -17.71
CA GLU A 318 -10.09 3.85 -17.04
C GLU A 318 -9.37 5.00 -17.75
N GLY A 319 -8.91 5.99 -16.99
CA GLY A 319 -8.31 7.20 -17.54
C GLY A 319 -8.35 8.37 -16.57
N GLU A 320 -7.71 9.47 -16.97
CA GLU A 320 -7.79 10.75 -16.25
C GLU A 320 -8.94 11.59 -16.79
N TYR A 321 -9.63 12.25 -15.87
CA TYR A 321 -10.77 13.11 -16.13
C TYR A 321 -10.61 14.45 -15.42
N SER A 322 -11.23 15.49 -15.98
CA SER A 322 -11.32 16.83 -15.39
C SER A 322 -12.77 17.29 -15.29
N VAL A 323 -13.06 18.21 -14.37
CA VAL A 323 -14.45 18.66 -14.11
C VAL A 323 -14.59 20.16 -14.31
N ARG A 324 -15.67 20.56 -14.99
CA ARG A 324 -16.09 21.95 -15.18
C ARG A 324 -17.45 22.17 -14.53
N PHE A 325 -17.63 23.35 -13.94
CA PHE A 325 -18.93 23.82 -13.47
C PHE A 325 -19.36 25.05 -14.25
N SER A 326 -20.62 25.07 -14.69
CA SER A 326 -21.20 26.23 -15.36
C SER A 326 -22.58 26.58 -14.79
N PHE A 327 -22.92 27.87 -14.91
CA PHE A 327 -24.10 28.48 -14.32
C PHE A 327 -24.95 29.15 -15.41
N GLN A 328 -26.25 28.86 -15.41
CA GLN A 328 -27.21 29.49 -16.33
C GLN A 328 -28.39 30.05 -15.55
N GLU A 329 -28.87 31.23 -15.92
CA GLU A 329 -30.13 31.82 -15.45
C GLU A 329 -31.23 31.55 -16.47
N PHE A 330 -32.42 31.27 -15.98
CA PHE A 330 -33.61 31.24 -16.80
C PHE A 330 -34.53 32.39 -16.39
N ASP A 331 -34.65 33.39 -17.26
CA ASP A 331 -35.61 34.49 -17.11
C ASP A 331 -36.58 34.49 -18.29
N ASN A 332 -37.88 34.42 -18.00
CA ASN A 332 -38.98 34.55 -18.97
C ASN A 332 -38.85 33.68 -20.25
N GLY A 333 -38.28 32.49 -20.15
CA GLY A 333 -38.11 31.55 -21.27
C GLY A 333 -36.85 31.74 -22.11
N SER A 334 -35.99 32.70 -21.75
CA SER A 334 -34.64 32.87 -22.31
C SER A 334 -33.58 32.38 -21.30
N SER A 335 -32.63 31.56 -21.77
CA SER A 335 -31.47 31.14 -20.98
C SER A 335 -30.34 32.16 -21.14
N HIS A 336 -29.88 32.73 -20.03
CA HIS A 336 -28.71 33.60 -19.99
C HIS A 336 -27.57 32.88 -19.26
N HIS A 337 -26.41 32.72 -19.90
CA HIS A 337 -25.25 32.19 -19.20
C HIS A 337 -24.81 33.19 -18.13
N LEU A 338 -24.61 32.74 -16.88
CA LEU A 338 -24.21 33.60 -15.77
C LEU A 338 -22.71 33.55 -15.49
N GLY A 339 -22.03 32.55 -16.04
CA GLY A 339 -20.60 32.32 -15.89
C GLY A 339 -20.27 30.82 -15.82
N GLY A 340 -18.98 30.52 -15.93
CA GLY A 340 -18.46 29.16 -15.80
C GLY A 340 -17.01 29.21 -15.34
N VAL A 341 -16.63 28.22 -14.54
CA VAL A 341 -15.25 28.09 -14.05
C VAL A 341 -14.72 26.74 -14.47
N ASP A 342 -13.63 26.81 -15.23
CA ASP A 342 -12.70 25.70 -15.40
C ASP A 342 -11.97 25.53 -14.08
N TYR A 343 -12.33 24.49 -13.34
CA TYR A 343 -11.54 24.07 -12.19
C TYR A 343 -10.64 22.92 -12.66
N ASP A 344 -9.35 23.01 -12.41
CA ASP A 344 -8.41 21.92 -12.73
C ASP A 344 -8.51 20.80 -11.69
N LEU A 345 -9.75 20.40 -11.37
CA LEU A 345 -10.01 19.27 -10.51
C LEU A 345 -9.98 18.03 -11.39
N ARG A 346 -8.89 17.28 -11.27
CA ARG A 346 -8.68 16.03 -11.98
C ARG A 346 -8.93 14.84 -11.07
N PHE A 347 -9.40 13.75 -11.65
CA PHE A 347 -9.47 12.47 -10.97
C PHE A 347 -9.22 11.35 -11.99
N ARG A 348 -8.71 10.22 -11.52
CA ARG A 348 -8.43 9.04 -12.32
C ARG A 348 -9.39 7.94 -11.93
N VAL A 349 -10.10 7.40 -12.91
CA VAL A 349 -10.92 6.20 -12.70
C VAL A 349 -10.05 4.98 -12.98
N GLN A 350 -10.09 4.00 -12.09
CA GLN A 350 -9.53 2.67 -12.24
C GLN A 350 -10.68 1.67 -12.24
N VAL A 351 -10.64 0.71 -13.15
CA VAL A 351 -11.59 -0.41 -13.16
C VAL A 351 -10.97 -1.54 -12.36
N ASP A 352 -11.64 -1.97 -11.29
CA ASP A 352 -11.18 -3.12 -10.49
C ASP A 352 -11.18 -4.38 -11.37
N ARG A 353 -9.99 -4.72 -11.88
CA ARG A 353 -9.75 -5.97 -12.60
C ARG A 353 -9.19 -6.95 -11.58
N LYS A 354 -9.79 -8.13 -11.47
CA LYS A 354 -9.26 -9.21 -10.62
C LYS A 354 -7.79 -9.47 -10.94
N VAL A 355 -6.86 -8.99 -10.11
CA VAL A 355 -5.42 -9.21 -10.27
C VAL A 355 -5.02 -10.50 -9.57
N GLU A 356 -4.13 -11.28 -10.21
CA GLU A 356 -3.44 -12.39 -9.54
C GLU A 356 -2.61 -11.86 -8.36
N THR A 357 -2.92 -12.33 -7.16
CA THR A 357 -2.16 -11.97 -5.95
C THR A 357 -1.29 -13.15 -5.50
N LYS A 358 -0.09 -12.88 -4.98
CA LYS A 358 0.73 -13.91 -4.33
C LYS A 358 0.27 -14.09 -2.89
N GLY A 359 -0.51 -15.14 -2.66
CA GLY A 359 -1.10 -15.50 -1.38
C GLY A 359 -2.42 -16.24 -1.60
N TYR A 360 -3.00 -16.81 -0.56
CA TYR A 360 -4.33 -17.44 -0.67
C TYR A 360 -5.46 -16.40 -0.75
N SER A 361 -5.16 -15.11 -0.67
CA SER A 361 -6.12 -14.00 -0.66
C SER A 361 -5.57 -12.77 -1.37
N ALA A 362 -6.42 -12.15 -2.20
CA ALA A 362 -6.15 -10.84 -2.79
C ALA A 362 -6.57 -9.75 -1.82
N LEU A 363 -5.63 -8.90 -1.41
CA LEU A 363 -5.89 -7.76 -0.53
C LEU A 363 -5.43 -6.47 -1.22
N SER A 364 -6.34 -5.51 -1.35
CA SER A 364 -6.02 -4.15 -1.79
C SER A 364 -5.28 -3.42 -0.67
N ALA A 365 -4.14 -2.80 -0.97
CA ALA A 365 -3.39 -1.98 -0.01
C ALA A 365 -3.53 -0.50 -0.38
N LYS A 366 -3.97 0.32 0.59
CA LYS A 366 -4.08 1.77 0.48
C LYS A 366 -2.90 2.42 1.21
N PHE A 367 -2.18 3.29 0.52
CA PHE A 367 -1.13 4.12 1.14
C PHE A 367 -1.76 5.37 1.75
N LEU A 368 -1.43 5.65 3.01
CA LEU A 368 -1.90 6.82 3.74
C LEU A 368 -0.68 7.56 4.31
N CYS A 369 -0.63 8.86 4.07
CA CYS A 369 0.35 9.78 4.63
C CYS A 369 -0.41 10.85 5.42
N HIS A 370 -0.11 11.02 6.71
CA HIS A 370 -0.74 12.03 7.54
C HIS A 370 0.33 12.88 8.21
N GLN A 371 0.03 14.18 8.37
CA GLN A 371 0.90 15.12 9.06
C GLN A 371 0.85 14.85 10.57
N ILE A 372 1.98 14.41 11.14
CA ILE A 372 2.10 14.10 12.57
C ILE A 372 2.37 15.37 13.39
N SER A 373 2.94 16.41 12.78
CA SER A 373 3.22 17.71 13.41
C SER A 373 3.03 18.86 12.43
N SER A 374 2.43 19.97 12.88
CA SER A 374 2.39 21.24 12.15
C SER A 374 3.74 21.93 12.10
N ASP A 375 4.58 21.66 13.09
CA ASP A 375 5.89 22.27 13.21
C ASP A 375 6.92 21.41 12.48
N PRO A 376 7.68 21.99 11.54
CA PRO A 376 8.77 21.29 10.88
C PRO A 376 9.81 20.90 11.93
N ILE A 377 10.40 19.72 11.77
CA ILE A 377 11.55 19.33 12.58
C ILE A 377 12.71 20.25 12.19
N VAL A 378 13.08 21.16 13.10
CA VAL A 378 14.20 22.10 12.94
C VAL A 378 15.34 21.74 13.88
N ASP A 379 16.54 22.24 13.58
CA ASP A 379 17.68 22.11 14.48
C ASP A 379 17.41 22.87 15.80
N PHE A 380 17.96 22.36 16.91
CA PHE A 380 17.78 22.95 18.24
C PHE A 380 18.30 24.40 18.33
N ASP A 381 17.49 25.29 18.90
CA ASP A 381 17.89 26.61 19.38
C ASP A 381 17.81 26.73 20.92
N ASP A 382 17.01 25.86 21.56
CA ASP A 382 16.87 25.70 23.01
C ASP A 382 16.77 24.21 23.38
N ALA A 383 17.76 23.72 24.12
CA ALA A 383 17.78 22.37 24.69
C ALA A 383 17.76 22.41 26.23
N THR A 384 17.15 23.44 26.82
CA THR A 384 17.03 23.56 28.28
C THR A 384 16.40 22.29 28.86
N GLY A 385 17.14 21.61 29.73
CA GLY A 385 16.77 20.31 30.23
C GLY A 385 17.95 19.65 30.93
N PHE A 386 17.78 18.41 31.37
CA PHE A 386 18.86 17.68 32.02
C PHE A 386 18.75 16.16 31.91
N THR A 387 19.85 15.45 32.12
CA THR A 387 19.84 14.01 32.43
C THR A 387 19.87 13.79 33.94
N ALA A 388 19.19 12.76 34.42
CA ALA A 388 19.28 12.26 35.79
C ALA A 388 19.33 10.74 35.78
N VAL A 389 20.04 10.15 36.75
CA VAL A 389 20.12 8.70 36.89
C VAL A 389 19.30 8.27 38.10
N SER A 390 18.40 7.31 37.90
CA SER A 390 17.65 6.74 39.00
C SER A 390 18.48 5.65 39.69
N GLY A 391 18.99 5.95 40.90
CA GLY A 391 19.70 5.00 41.77
C GLY A 391 21.22 5.22 41.85
N THR A 392 21.96 4.24 42.39
CA THR A 392 23.42 4.34 42.60
C THR A 392 24.20 3.16 42.00
N PHE A 393 25.46 3.36 41.61
CA PHE A 393 26.39 2.28 41.28
C PHE A 393 27.84 2.78 41.38
N GLU A 394 28.33 2.93 42.60
CA GLU A 394 29.63 3.56 42.90
C GLU A 394 30.85 2.78 42.40
N LYS A 395 30.69 1.47 42.13
CA LYS A 395 31.80 0.58 41.78
C LYS A 395 31.49 -0.33 40.60
N MET A 396 32.47 -0.48 39.72
CA MET A 396 32.46 -1.42 38.59
C MET A 396 33.81 -2.13 38.49
N HIS A 397 33.85 -3.30 37.86
CA HIS A 397 35.09 -3.95 37.47
C HIS A 397 35.51 -3.57 36.05
N PRO A 398 36.79 -3.74 35.68
CA PRO A 398 37.26 -3.55 34.32
C PRO A 398 36.41 -4.27 33.28
N ASN A 399 35.99 -3.56 32.25
CA ASN A 399 35.14 -4.06 31.16
C ASN A 399 33.74 -4.54 31.55
N GLU A 400 33.31 -4.36 32.80
CA GLU A 400 31.94 -4.70 33.21
C GLU A 400 30.93 -3.88 32.41
N THR A 401 29.85 -4.52 31.97
CA THR A 401 28.73 -3.86 31.30
C THR A 401 27.54 -3.70 32.23
N LEU A 402 26.81 -2.60 32.10
CA LEU A 402 25.68 -2.26 32.97
C LEU A 402 24.60 -1.51 32.19
N TRP A 403 23.34 -1.94 32.32
CA TRP A 403 22.19 -1.15 31.90
C TRP A 403 21.85 -0.11 32.97
N VAL A 404 21.87 1.16 32.60
CA VAL A 404 21.57 2.29 33.48
C VAL A 404 20.30 2.99 32.98
N PRO A 405 19.27 3.13 33.84
CA PRO A 405 18.12 3.97 33.52
C PRO A 405 18.51 5.44 33.69
N VAL A 406 18.51 6.17 32.57
CA VAL A 406 18.76 7.60 32.50
C VAL A 406 17.45 8.30 32.16
N GLU A 407 16.94 9.07 33.10
CA GLU A 407 15.86 10.01 32.85
C GLU A 407 16.41 11.23 32.11
N ILE A 408 15.76 11.60 31.02
CA ILE A 408 16.06 12.77 30.20
C ILE A 408 14.86 13.69 30.32
N VAL A 409 15.05 14.90 30.83
CA VAL A 409 13.98 15.86 31.07
C VAL A 409 14.12 17.02 30.07
N ASN A 410 13.13 17.18 29.20
CA ASN A 410 13.01 18.32 28.31
C ASN A 410 12.24 19.43 29.03
N ARG A 411 12.90 20.55 29.34
CA ARG A 411 12.30 21.75 29.95
C ARG A 411 12.15 22.90 28.96
N SER A 412 12.45 22.69 27.68
CA SER A 412 12.23 23.68 26.63
C SER A 412 10.74 23.74 26.23
N LEU A 413 10.39 24.74 25.44
CA LEU A 413 9.03 24.88 24.88
C LEU A 413 8.82 24.07 23.59
N HIS A 414 9.85 23.37 23.11
CA HIS A 414 9.85 22.65 21.84
C HIS A 414 10.06 21.15 22.03
N ASP A 415 9.48 20.37 21.13
CA ASP A 415 9.73 18.94 21.08
C ASP A 415 11.14 18.68 20.56
N TRP A 416 11.81 17.68 21.14
CA TRP A 416 13.10 17.23 20.66
C TRP A 416 12.91 16.00 19.79
N VAL A 417 13.20 16.10 18.49
CA VAL A 417 12.93 15.02 17.52
C VAL A 417 14.21 14.59 16.81
N GLY A 418 14.45 13.28 16.77
CA GLY A 418 15.49 12.67 15.97
C GLY A 418 15.04 12.47 14.52
N THR A 419 15.92 12.75 13.57
CA THR A 419 15.70 12.40 12.16
C THR A 419 16.65 11.28 11.74
N ILE A 420 16.44 10.66 10.58
CA ILE A 420 17.37 9.66 10.04
C ILE A 420 18.77 10.26 9.83
N ASP A 421 18.85 11.51 9.37
CA ASP A 421 20.13 12.17 9.07
C ASP A 421 20.79 12.78 10.32
N LYS A 422 19.97 13.22 11.29
CA LYS A 422 20.41 13.77 12.58
C LYS A 422 19.64 13.08 13.70
N PRO A 423 20.03 11.84 14.06
CA PRO A 423 19.36 11.12 15.13
C PRO A 423 19.60 11.83 16.45
N LEU A 424 18.53 11.98 17.25
CA LEU A 424 18.65 12.35 18.65
C LEU A 424 19.18 11.12 19.39
N GLN A 425 20.30 11.27 20.07
CA GLN A 425 21.02 10.15 20.65
C GLN A 425 21.55 10.47 22.05
N LEU A 426 21.35 9.53 22.97
CA LEU A 426 21.99 9.54 24.27
C LEU A 426 23.31 8.75 24.18
N LYS A 427 24.41 9.43 24.50
CA LYS A 427 25.77 8.89 24.59
C LYS A 427 26.21 8.85 26.05
N HIS A 428 27.26 8.09 26.32
CA HIS A 428 27.96 8.16 27.60
C HIS A 428 29.46 8.32 27.37
N GLU A 429 30.13 9.04 28.26
CA GLU A 429 31.57 9.26 28.18
C GLU A 429 32.22 9.09 29.55
N TRP A 430 33.41 8.50 29.55
CA TRP A 430 34.22 8.24 30.74
C TRP A 430 35.43 9.16 30.76
N MET A 431 35.60 9.88 31.86
CA MET A 431 36.74 10.76 32.08
C MET A 431 37.48 10.36 33.35
N MET A 432 38.80 10.21 33.30
CA MET A 432 39.57 9.86 34.49
C MET A 432 39.57 11.04 35.47
N ALA A 433 39.16 10.81 36.72
CA ALA A 433 39.06 11.87 37.71
C ALA A 433 40.45 12.44 38.02
N GLY A 434 40.62 13.75 37.86
CA GLY A 434 41.85 14.49 38.14
C GLY A 434 42.79 14.71 36.96
N ASP A 435 42.69 13.91 35.88
CA ASP A 435 43.52 14.05 34.67
C ASP A 435 42.73 14.69 33.49
N ASN A 436 41.39 14.74 33.59
CA ASN A 436 40.48 15.18 32.52
C ASN A 436 40.74 14.49 31.15
N SER A 437 41.43 13.35 31.15
CA SER A 437 41.68 12.56 29.96
C SER A 437 40.47 11.67 29.68
N TRP A 438 39.98 11.74 28.44
CA TRP A 438 38.90 10.89 27.95
C TRP A 438 39.41 9.48 27.73
N VAL A 439 38.66 8.49 28.21
CA VAL A 439 38.92 7.09 27.89
C VAL A 439 38.09 6.69 26.68
N ASP A 440 38.76 6.16 25.67
CA ASP A 440 38.10 5.61 24.47
C ASP A 440 37.33 4.33 24.86
N ALA A 441 36.05 4.51 25.17
CA ALA A 441 35.10 3.42 25.38
C ALA A 441 34.24 3.25 24.11
N PRO A 442 33.84 2.01 23.76
CA PRO A 442 32.85 1.79 22.72
C PRO A 442 31.64 2.69 23.00
N LYS A 443 31.17 3.45 22.00
CA LYS A 443 30.06 4.39 22.14
C LYS A 443 28.75 3.77 21.63
N PRO A 444 28.07 2.85 22.36
CA PRO A 444 26.70 2.54 22.05
C PRO A 444 25.89 3.83 22.26
N HIS A 445 25.21 4.25 21.21
CA HIS A 445 24.27 5.35 21.26
C HIS A 445 22.86 4.76 21.35
N PHE A 446 22.05 5.31 22.25
CA PHE A 446 20.62 5.01 22.29
C PHE A 446 19.90 6.05 21.42
N ILE A 447 19.26 5.60 20.35
CA ILE A 447 18.50 6.48 19.44
C ILE A 447 17.13 6.77 20.08
N ILE A 448 16.79 8.04 20.13
CA ILE A 448 15.55 8.56 20.68
C ILE A 448 14.77 9.16 19.52
N ASP A 449 13.56 8.69 19.28
CA ASP A 449 12.72 9.22 18.20
C ASP A 449 12.25 10.63 18.55
N ARG A 450 11.73 10.81 19.77
CA ARG A 450 11.13 12.06 20.23
C ARG A 450 11.08 12.18 21.75
N ILE A 451 11.27 13.39 22.26
CA ILE A 451 10.97 13.80 23.64
C ILE A 451 10.10 15.06 23.57
N ASP A 452 8.86 14.96 24.03
CA ASP A 452 7.91 16.09 23.99
C ASP A 452 8.40 17.27 24.86
N ALA A 453 7.99 18.48 24.49
CA ALA A 453 8.21 19.68 25.31
C ALA A 453 7.67 19.47 26.73
N GLN A 454 8.40 19.97 27.74
CA GLN A 454 8.01 19.89 29.15
C GLN A 454 7.76 18.45 29.67
N SER A 455 8.38 17.45 29.05
CA SER A 455 8.20 16.03 29.40
C SER A 455 9.51 15.37 29.85
N SER A 456 9.42 14.13 30.36
CA SER A 456 10.58 13.28 30.60
C SER A 456 10.49 11.94 29.86
N PHE A 457 11.66 11.42 29.49
CA PHE A 457 11.84 10.15 28.81
C PHE A 457 12.89 9.33 29.54
N VAL A 458 12.63 8.05 29.80
CA VAL A 458 13.60 7.16 30.47
C VAL A 458 14.25 6.25 29.44
N ALA A 459 15.55 6.43 29.23
CA ALA A 459 16.37 5.59 28.38
C ALA A 459 17.15 4.56 29.21
N ASN A 460 17.14 3.29 28.83
CA ASN A 460 18.02 2.29 29.42
C ASN A 460 19.28 2.17 28.55
N ILE A 461 20.41 2.71 29.01
CA ILE A 461 21.67 2.72 28.26
C ILE A 461 22.64 1.66 28.80
N ASN A 462 23.21 0.86 27.90
CA ASN A 462 24.25 -0.09 28.26
C ASN A 462 25.62 0.60 28.26
N ILE A 463 26.23 0.75 29.43
CA ILE A 463 27.57 1.32 29.59
C ILE A 463 28.61 0.21 29.79
N LYS A 464 29.85 0.47 29.41
CA LYS A 464 30.99 -0.43 29.67
C LYS A 464 32.08 0.30 30.43
N ALA A 465 32.47 -0.22 31.59
CA ALA A 465 33.53 0.37 32.41
C ALA A 465 34.92 0.30 31.73
N PRO A 466 35.77 1.33 31.89
CA PRO A 466 37.16 1.34 31.46
C PRO A 466 37.95 0.11 31.92
N TYR A 467 38.97 -0.29 31.15
CA TYR A 467 39.84 -1.42 31.53
C TYR A 467 40.76 -1.08 32.71
N GLN A 468 41.21 0.18 32.83
CA GLN A 468 42.14 0.58 33.87
C GLN A 468 41.38 0.89 35.17
N PRO A 469 41.75 0.28 36.32
CA PRO A 469 41.19 0.65 37.62
C PRO A 469 41.49 2.10 38.00
N GLY A 470 40.54 2.77 38.64
CA GLY A 470 40.65 4.16 39.06
C GLY A 470 39.29 4.85 39.24
N PRO A 471 39.27 6.06 39.79
CA PRO A 471 38.07 6.90 39.82
C PRO A 471 37.81 7.52 38.44
N TYR A 472 36.57 7.43 37.98
CA TYR A 472 36.13 8.05 36.72
C TYR A 472 34.86 8.86 36.93
N ASP A 473 34.75 9.97 36.21
CA ASP A 473 33.49 10.69 36.03
C ASP A 473 32.79 10.13 34.80
N LEU A 474 31.62 9.54 35.00
CA LEU A 474 30.73 9.09 33.94
C LEU A 474 29.68 10.17 33.68
N ARG A 475 29.54 10.58 32.42
CA ARG A 475 28.53 11.57 31.99
C ARG A 475 27.64 10.98 30.91
N PHE A 476 26.36 11.35 30.94
CA PHE A 476 25.40 11.05 29.90
C PHE A 476 25.12 12.29 29.07
N ILE A 477 25.50 12.24 27.80
CA ILE A 477 25.46 13.38 26.87
C ILE A 477 24.34 13.16 25.88
N LEU A 478 23.45 14.14 25.77
CA LEU A 478 22.43 14.16 24.74
C LEU A 478 22.96 14.92 23.53
N ALA A 479 22.89 14.32 22.35
CA ALA A 479 23.40 14.90 21.11
C ALA A 479 22.41 14.68 19.97
N GLN A 480 22.47 15.53 18.95
CA GLN A 480 21.72 15.36 17.70
C GLN A 480 22.70 15.36 16.53
N GLY A 481 22.83 14.22 15.85
CA GLY A 481 23.96 14.01 14.94
C GLY A 481 25.29 14.21 15.67
N ASP A 482 26.14 15.10 15.17
CA ASP A 482 27.47 15.39 15.75
C ASP A 482 27.47 16.51 16.80
N SER A 483 26.35 17.19 17.01
CA SER A 483 26.25 18.33 17.94
C SER A 483 25.81 17.91 19.34
N ASP A 484 26.59 18.29 20.35
CA ASP A 484 26.22 18.17 21.78
C ASP A 484 25.16 19.22 22.13
N LEU A 485 24.09 18.82 22.83
CA LEU A 485 23.03 19.73 23.27
C LEU A 485 23.44 20.64 24.43
N ALA A 486 24.60 20.41 25.06
CA ALA A 486 25.12 21.27 26.11
C ALA A 486 25.32 22.73 25.64
N SER A 487 25.70 22.96 24.37
CA SER A 487 25.81 24.31 23.82
C SER A 487 24.47 25.03 23.66
N PHE A 488 23.37 24.30 23.78
CA PHE A 488 22.00 24.79 23.69
C PHE A 488 21.29 24.81 25.06
N GLY A 489 22.04 24.68 26.17
CA GLY A 489 21.51 24.80 27.52
C GLY A 489 21.12 23.49 28.21
N PHE A 490 21.42 22.34 27.59
CA PHE A 490 21.22 21.04 28.22
C PHE A 490 22.26 20.76 29.31
N ALA A 491 21.81 20.39 30.51
CA ALA A 491 22.70 20.05 31.62
C ALA A 491 22.87 18.52 31.73
N SER A 492 24.11 18.04 31.63
CA SER A 492 24.39 16.61 31.82
C SER A 492 24.82 16.35 33.27
N ASP A 493 24.10 15.49 33.98
CA ASP A 493 24.55 15.02 35.29
C ASP A 493 25.70 14.03 35.10
N GLY A 494 26.78 14.26 35.86
CA GLY A 494 27.90 13.35 35.97
C GLY A 494 27.96 12.74 37.37
N PHE A 495 28.45 11.52 37.47
CA PHE A 495 28.67 10.88 38.76
C PHE A 495 29.97 10.07 38.73
N THR A 496 30.62 10.01 39.88
CA THR A 496 31.91 9.33 40.02
C THR A 496 31.69 7.84 40.24
N VAL A 497 32.33 7.03 39.39
CA VAL A 497 32.35 5.57 39.46
C VAL A 497 33.79 5.11 39.65
N ASN A 498 34.02 4.28 40.65
CA ASN A 498 35.32 3.66 40.89
C ASN A 498 35.43 2.32 40.16
N VAL A 499 36.32 2.24 39.18
CA VAL A 499 36.68 0.96 38.57
C VAL A 499 37.68 0.27 39.48
N ILE A 500 37.30 -0.87 40.06
CA ILE A 500 38.10 -1.62 41.04
C ILE A 500 38.64 -2.92 40.44
N LYS A 501 39.79 -3.39 40.93
CA LYS A 501 40.36 -4.67 40.46
C LYS A 501 39.42 -5.84 40.76
N TRP A 502 39.47 -6.89 39.93
CA TRP A 502 38.69 -8.12 40.15
C TRP A 502 39.02 -8.82 41.47
N SER A 503 40.21 -8.58 42.04
CA SER A 503 40.64 -9.11 43.34
C SER A 503 40.07 -8.35 44.54
N GLU A 504 39.37 -7.23 44.32
CA GLU A 504 38.80 -6.42 45.39
C GLU A 504 37.33 -6.78 45.64
N ALA A 505 36.90 -6.71 46.89
CA ALA A 505 35.51 -6.94 47.24
C ALA A 505 34.60 -5.87 46.64
N LYS A 506 33.52 -6.31 46.00
CA LYS A 506 32.52 -5.42 45.41
C LYS A 506 31.27 -5.38 46.26
N ARG A 507 30.77 -4.19 46.54
CA ARG A 507 29.57 -3.96 47.35
C ARG A 507 28.49 -3.29 46.51
N TYR A 508 27.28 -3.81 46.60
CA TYR A 508 26.07 -3.31 45.96
C TYR A 508 25.13 -2.87 47.09
N GLY A 509 24.89 -1.57 47.23
CA GLY A 509 23.91 -1.08 48.21
C GLY A 509 22.49 -1.50 47.82
N ALA A 510 21.54 -1.54 48.75
CA ALA A 510 20.16 -1.96 48.42
C ALA A 510 19.45 -1.08 47.38
N ALA A 511 19.91 0.16 47.20
CA ALA A 511 19.48 1.11 46.16
C ALA A 511 20.36 1.07 44.89
N ASP A 512 21.21 0.06 44.74
CA ASP A 512 22.02 -0.12 43.54
C ASP A 512 21.11 -0.47 42.35
N VAL A 513 21.32 0.18 41.21
CA VAL A 513 20.47 0.02 40.00
C VAL A 513 20.46 -1.40 39.45
N ARG A 514 21.44 -2.22 39.84
CA ARG A 514 21.56 -3.62 39.45
C ARG A 514 20.71 -4.55 40.30
N LEU A 515 20.14 -4.07 41.42
CA LEU A 515 19.34 -4.86 42.34
C LEU A 515 17.85 -4.67 42.09
N PHE A 516 17.26 -5.65 41.42
CA PHE A 516 15.83 -5.67 41.15
C PHE A 516 15.05 -6.25 42.33
N SER A 517 13.73 -6.18 42.26
CA SER A 517 12.83 -6.58 43.34
C SER A 517 11.47 -6.95 42.76
N THR A 518 10.84 -8.00 43.28
CA THR A 518 9.41 -8.26 43.03
C THR A 518 8.55 -7.88 44.21
N THR A 519 9.05 -8.02 45.44
CA THR A 519 8.29 -7.79 46.68
C THR A 519 9.00 -6.90 47.70
N GLY A 520 10.25 -6.52 47.46
CA GLY A 520 10.97 -5.55 48.28
C GLY A 520 10.53 -4.11 48.02
N GLN A 521 10.25 -3.37 49.09
CA GLN A 521 9.94 -1.95 49.07
C GLN A 521 11.17 -1.13 49.51
N PRO A 522 11.48 -0.02 48.81
CA PRO A 522 12.55 0.87 49.25
C PRO A 522 12.15 1.59 50.54
N LEU A 523 13.03 1.53 51.55
CA LEU A 523 12.89 2.23 52.82
C LEU A 523 14.20 2.95 53.15
N GLY A 524 14.38 4.17 52.59
CA GLY A 524 15.64 4.89 52.69
C GLY A 524 16.76 4.18 51.92
N SER A 525 17.85 3.81 52.60
CA SER A 525 18.98 3.09 52.02
C SER A 525 18.86 1.56 52.08
N VAL A 526 17.75 1.04 52.62
CA VAL A 526 17.48 -0.40 52.70
C VAL A 526 16.29 -0.80 51.84
N LYS A 527 16.16 -2.09 51.55
CA LYS A 527 15.02 -2.70 50.86
C LYS A 527 14.36 -3.69 51.82
N ALA A 528 13.11 -3.44 52.20
CA ALA A 528 12.37 -4.22 53.19
C ALA A 528 11.34 -5.15 52.52
N SER A 529 11.08 -6.32 53.10
CA SER A 529 9.98 -7.19 52.64
C SER A 529 8.62 -6.51 52.80
N SER A 530 7.71 -6.72 51.83
CA SER A 530 6.37 -6.11 51.83
C SER A 530 5.27 -7.00 52.42
N GLY A 531 5.60 -8.21 52.88
CA GLY A 531 4.61 -9.22 53.29
C GLY A 531 3.99 -9.98 52.11
N ALA A 532 4.62 -9.97 50.93
CA ALA A 532 4.25 -10.77 49.77
C ALA A 532 5.35 -11.78 49.40
N ASP A 533 4.94 -12.94 48.90
CA ASP A 533 5.85 -13.98 48.41
C ASP A 533 6.61 -13.50 47.17
N GLY A 534 7.94 -13.62 47.16
CA GLY A 534 8.76 -13.29 46.00
C GLY A 534 10.20 -12.93 46.32
N PHE A 535 10.92 -12.41 45.34
CA PHE A 535 12.27 -11.91 45.53
C PHE A 535 12.26 -10.54 46.20
N LEU A 536 12.76 -10.51 47.45
CA LEU A 536 13.14 -9.27 48.13
C LEU A 536 14.22 -8.55 47.31
N THR A 537 15.19 -9.31 46.79
CA THR A 537 16.14 -8.83 45.80
C THR A 537 16.52 -9.93 44.84
N TYR A 538 16.82 -9.55 43.61
CA TYR A 538 17.52 -10.40 42.65
C TYR A 538 18.46 -9.53 41.80
N GLY A 539 19.55 -10.12 41.32
CA GLY A 539 20.69 -9.38 40.79
C GLY A 539 21.72 -8.98 41.87
N PRO A 540 22.80 -8.27 41.52
CA PRO A 540 23.20 -7.87 40.17
C PRO A 540 23.39 -9.08 39.25
N PHE A 541 23.18 -8.88 37.95
CA PHE A 541 23.66 -9.82 36.94
C PHE A 541 25.08 -9.40 36.56
N CYS A 542 26.10 -10.01 37.16
CA CYS A 542 27.49 -9.64 36.89
C CYS A 542 28.27 -10.76 36.19
N ASP A 543 29.27 -10.36 35.42
CA ASP A 543 30.28 -11.27 34.91
C ASP A 543 31.30 -11.49 36.03
N LEU A 544 31.62 -12.75 36.31
CA LEU A 544 32.66 -13.12 37.26
C LEU A 544 33.69 -14.03 36.58
N PRO A 545 34.99 -13.75 36.76
CA PRO A 545 36.04 -14.68 36.38
C PRO A 545 35.88 -16.06 37.03
N ARG A 546 36.62 -17.04 36.51
CA ARG A 546 36.83 -18.32 37.19
C ARG A 546 37.49 -18.07 38.56
N GLY A 547 36.99 -18.73 39.60
CA GLY A 547 37.53 -18.57 40.96
C GLY A 547 36.56 -19.00 42.05
N ASP A 548 36.95 -18.76 43.29
CA ASP A 548 36.15 -18.98 44.49
C ASP A 548 35.73 -17.66 45.10
N TYR A 549 34.47 -17.57 45.47
CA TYR A 549 33.82 -16.35 45.93
C TYR A 549 33.04 -16.59 47.23
N LEU A 550 32.95 -15.54 48.03
CA LEU A 550 32.03 -15.45 49.16
C LEU A 550 31.06 -14.29 48.89
N VAL A 551 29.76 -14.59 48.84
CA VAL A 551 28.74 -13.55 48.86
C VAL A 551 28.22 -13.38 50.29
N VAL A 552 28.11 -12.13 50.73
CA VAL A 552 27.56 -11.71 52.01
C VAL A 552 26.35 -10.81 51.74
N PHE A 553 25.17 -11.25 52.15
CA PHE A 553 23.97 -10.43 52.15
C PHE A 553 23.91 -9.67 53.47
N GLU A 554 23.97 -8.35 53.44
CA GLU A 554 24.03 -7.49 54.61
C GLU A 554 22.65 -6.91 54.94
N GLY A 555 22.25 -6.93 56.21
CA GLY A 555 20.95 -6.43 56.61
C GLY A 555 20.50 -6.92 57.97
N SER A 556 19.20 -6.91 58.22
CA SER A 556 18.59 -7.44 59.45
C SER A 556 17.48 -8.44 59.13
N VAL A 557 17.35 -9.44 60.01
CA VAL A 557 16.30 -10.46 59.96
C VAL A 557 15.54 -10.43 61.28
N VAL A 558 14.31 -9.91 61.26
CA VAL A 558 13.43 -9.92 62.43
C VAL A 558 12.72 -11.27 62.50
N ASP A 559 12.17 -11.72 61.37
CA ASP A 559 11.57 -13.02 61.15
C ASP A 559 12.02 -13.56 59.77
N PRO A 560 12.73 -14.70 59.68
CA PRO A 560 13.12 -15.26 58.39
C PRO A 560 11.93 -15.81 57.60
N GLY A 561 10.77 -16.03 58.20
CA GLY A 561 9.68 -16.78 57.58
C GLY A 561 9.92 -18.30 57.62
N THR A 562 9.13 -19.03 56.84
CA THR A 562 9.11 -20.51 56.81
C THR A 562 9.87 -21.12 55.63
N SER A 563 9.92 -20.42 54.50
CA SER A 563 10.53 -20.94 53.27
C SER A 563 11.46 -19.93 52.58
N SER A 564 11.92 -18.90 53.29
CA SER A 564 12.85 -17.91 52.74
C SER A 564 14.26 -18.49 52.59
N TYR A 565 14.96 -18.08 51.53
CA TYR A 565 16.32 -18.53 51.24
C TYR A 565 17.12 -17.45 50.52
N ALA A 566 18.45 -17.53 50.65
CA ALA A 566 19.38 -16.85 49.77
C ALA A 566 20.03 -17.86 48.83
N ASP A 567 20.27 -17.47 47.58
CA ASP A 567 20.99 -18.31 46.63
C ASP A 567 21.88 -17.50 45.67
N VAL A 568 22.75 -18.25 44.98
CA VAL A 568 23.58 -17.77 43.89
C VAL A 568 23.25 -18.59 42.65
N ALA A 569 22.97 -17.95 41.53
CA ALA A 569 22.61 -18.61 40.28
C ALA A 569 23.43 -18.10 39.10
N VAL A 570 23.56 -18.94 38.07
CA VAL A 570 24.16 -18.58 36.78
C VAL A 570 23.22 -19.05 35.68
N ASN A 571 22.72 -18.11 34.86
CA ASN A 571 21.72 -18.41 33.83
C ASN A 571 20.57 -19.27 34.37
N GLU A 572 19.96 -18.83 35.48
CA GLU A 572 18.86 -19.51 36.18
C GLU A 572 19.24 -20.81 36.93
N HIS A 573 20.43 -21.36 36.70
CA HIS A 573 20.91 -22.53 37.41
C HIS A 573 21.48 -22.16 38.78
N VAL A 574 20.87 -22.67 39.85
CA VAL A 574 21.31 -22.44 41.23
C VAL A 574 22.61 -23.20 41.50
N LEU A 575 23.67 -22.46 41.85
CA LEU A 575 24.96 -23.02 42.25
C LEU A 575 24.95 -23.43 43.73
N ILE A 576 24.40 -22.57 44.59
CA ILE A 576 24.29 -22.79 46.02
C ILE A 576 23.05 -22.07 46.54
N GLN A 577 22.36 -22.70 47.49
CA GLN A 577 21.21 -22.15 48.19
C GLN A 577 21.34 -22.42 49.68
N LYS A 578 20.96 -21.45 50.50
CA LYS A 578 20.96 -21.55 51.96
C LYS A 578 19.62 -21.02 52.50
N PRO A 579 18.87 -21.81 53.29
CA PRO A 579 17.72 -21.27 54.05
C PRO A 579 18.15 -20.07 54.90
N LEU A 580 17.27 -19.10 55.07
CA LEU A 580 17.52 -17.98 55.96
C LEU A 580 17.20 -18.39 57.39
N ASP A 581 18.14 -18.11 58.30
CA ASP A 581 17.97 -18.34 59.72
C ASP A 581 18.12 -17.02 60.46
N LYS A 582 17.47 -16.91 61.62
CA LYS A 582 17.66 -15.77 62.51
C LYS A 582 18.98 -15.94 63.27
N GLU A 583 20.04 -15.31 62.80
CA GLU A 583 21.28 -15.21 63.57
C GLU A 583 21.18 -14.08 64.60
N GLU A 584 21.51 -14.37 65.87
CA GLU A 584 21.54 -13.35 66.91
C GLU A 584 22.75 -12.42 66.73
N ASN A 585 22.49 -11.13 66.50
CA ASN A 585 23.47 -10.02 66.53
C ASN A 585 24.44 -9.87 65.36
N THR A 586 24.05 -10.19 64.12
CA THR A 586 24.86 -9.91 62.93
C THR A 586 24.13 -8.96 61.97
N ASN A 587 24.84 -8.02 61.35
CA ASN A 587 24.35 -7.23 60.19
C ASN A 587 24.37 -8.09 58.91
N VAL A 588 24.17 -9.40 59.03
CA VAL A 588 24.37 -10.39 57.97
C VAL A 588 23.11 -11.25 57.90
N ILE A 589 22.46 -11.23 56.74
CA ILE A 589 21.30 -12.08 56.45
C ILE A 589 21.77 -13.49 56.09
N ALA A 590 22.77 -13.59 55.21
CA ALA A 590 23.31 -14.87 54.77
C ALA A 590 24.74 -14.73 54.22
N GLN A 591 25.49 -15.82 54.28
CA GLN A 591 26.80 -15.97 53.63
C GLN A 591 26.85 -17.27 52.84
N LEU A 592 27.30 -17.19 51.59
CA LEU A 592 27.37 -18.33 50.69
C LEU A 592 28.74 -18.35 49.99
N ALA A 593 29.49 -19.43 50.17
CA ALA A 593 30.73 -19.68 49.44
C ALA A 593 30.40 -20.49 48.18
N PHE A 594 30.90 -20.07 47.02
CA PHE A 594 30.69 -20.75 45.75
C PHE A 594 31.92 -20.67 44.85
N SER A 595 32.02 -21.62 43.92
CA SER A 595 33.12 -21.71 42.96
C SER A 595 32.57 -21.64 41.54
N LEU A 596 33.31 -20.96 40.68
CA LEU A 596 33.06 -20.91 39.24
C LEU A 596 34.21 -21.62 38.52
N GLU A 597 33.89 -22.69 37.79
CA GLU A 597 34.89 -23.48 37.04
C GLU A 597 35.39 -22.78 35.76
N ARG A 598 34.66 -21.75 35.33
CA ARG A 598 34.93 -20.94 34.13
C ARG A 598 34.45 -19.52 34.36
N ASN A 599 34.98 -18.57 33.58
CA ASN A 599 34.40 -17.23 33.49
C ASN A 599 32.92 -17.38 33.15
N SER A 600 32.07 -16.81 34.01
CA SER A 600 30.63 -16.96 33.90
C SER A 600 30.01 -15.58 33.78
N SER A 601 29.17 -15.40 32.77
CA SER A 601 28.35 -14.21 32.63
C SER A 601 27.03 -14.37 33.35
N ARG A 602 26.42 -13.25 33.76
CA ARG A 602 25.10 -13.21 34.40
C ARG A 602 25.02 -14.06 35.68
N VAL A 603 26.06 -14.02 36.51
CA VAL A 603 25.96 -14.50 37.89
C VAL A 603 24.99 -13.60 38.64
N GLU A 604 24.04 -14.20 39.33
CA GLU A 604 22.94 -13.53 40.01
C GLU A 604 22.92 -13.93 41.49
N PHE A 605 22.63 -12.96 42.36
CA PHE A 605 22.50 -13.15 43.80
C PHE A 605 21.06 -12.84 44.20
N ARG A 606 20.40 -13.74 44.94
CA ARG A 606 18.97 -13.57 45.21
C ARG A 606 18.64 -13.82 46.66
N ILE A 607 17.62 -13.11 47.13
CA ILE A 607 16.91 -13.40 48.37
C ILE A 607 15.44 -13.58 48.01
N TRP A 608 14.94 -14.80 48.16
CA TRP A 608 13.52 -15.09 48.09
C TRP A 608 12.94 -15.08 49.50
N VAL A 609 11.79 -14.44 49.67
CA VAL A 609 11.08 -14.31 50.93
C VAL A 609 9.64 -14.77 50.79
N ASP A 610 9.11 -15.42 51.82
CA ASP A 610 7.67 -15.64 51.93
C ASP A 610 6.96 -14.45 52.60
N ARG A 611 5.64 -14.44 52.55
CA ARG A 611 4.76 -13.41 53.11
C ARG A 611 4.87 -13.19 54.62
N HIS A 612 5.54 -14.08 55.35
CA HIS A 612 5.74 -13.97 56.79
C HIS A 612 7.11 -13.40 57.15
N ALA A 613 8.04 -13.30 56.18
CA ALA A 613 9.36 -12.78 56.43
C ALA A 613 9.37 -11.26 56.68
N ASP A 614 10.11 -10.84 57.70
CA ASP A 614 10.44 -9.45 58.01
C ASP A 614 11.97 -9.29 57.94
N ILE A 615 12.43 -8.91 56.75
CA ILE A 615 13.84 -8.84 56.37
C ILE A 615 14.12 -7.49 55.72
N GLN A 616 15.21 -6.84 56.13
CA GLN A 616 15.69 -5.60 55.53
C GLN A 616 17.08 -5.81 54.96
N LEU A 617 17.20 -5.73 53.64
CA LEU A 617 18.46 -5.78 52.92
C LEU A 617 19.10 -4.39 52.89
N SER A 618 20.35 -4.28 53.32
CA SER A 618 21.16 -3.06 53.21
C SER A 618 22.17 -3.12 52.05
N GLY A 619 22.60 -4.32 51.66
CA GLY A 619 23.47 -4.51 50.50
C GLY A 619 23.91 -5.95 50.28
N ILE A 620 24.64 -6.17 49.20
CA ILE A 620 25.27 -7.43 48.83
C ILE A 620 26.77 -7.16 48.65
N GLN A 621 27.62 -7.95 49.30
CA GLN A 621 29.06 -7.90 49.10
C GLN A 621 29.54 -9.20 48.45
N VAL A 622 30.28 -9.10 47.36
CA VAL A 622 30.91 -10.22 46.66
C VAL A 622 32.42 -10.11 46.88
N VAL A 623 32.99 -11.13 47.53
CA VAL A 623 34.41 -11.16 47.91
C VAL A 623 35.10 -12.30 47.16
N PRO A 624 36.06 -12.02 46.26
CA PRO A 624 36.91 -13.06 45.69
C PRO A 624 37.82 -13.62 46.78
N THR A 625 37.79 -14.93 46.98
CA THR A 625 38.65 -15.64 47.95
C THR A 625 39.83 -16.33 47.27
N ARG A 626 39.68 -16.70 46.00
CA ARG A 626 40.74 -17.17 45.09
C ARG A 626 40.34 -16.85 43.65
N LEU A 627 41.25 -16.29 42.86
CA LEU A 627 41.07 -16.09 41.40
C LEU A 627 42.14 -16.89 40.66
N ASP A 628 41.75 -17.55 39.56
CA ASP A 628 42.63 -18.39 38.73
C ASP A 628 43.19 -17.65 37.51
#